data_AF-A0AAV3UFW1-F1
#
_entry.id   AF-A0AAV3UFW1-F1
#
_cell.length_a   1.000
_cell.length_b   1.000
_cell.length_c   1.000
_cell.angle_alpha   90.00
_cell.angle_beta   90.00
_cell.angle_gamma   90.00
#
_symmetry.space_group_name_H-M   'P 1'
#
loop_
_entity.id
_entity.type
_entity.pdbx_description
1 polymer ?
#
loop_
_entity_poly.entity_id
_entity_poly.type
_entity_poly.pdbx_seq_one_letter_code
_entity_poly.pdbx_strand_id
1 'polypeptide(L)'
;MAGDAVNRLAKRMFVLAGILLGTAFLGIVVKSLISLKAILLLIAIFVPAFLLAYRLNKAHRAYDRGRYGIARRVVAERTTLSGDGCSVCDCAETRNQPGVRRRFVKELIVDGVPVALVASGQNNYCVACVETTSEVDSGEGDEVASQTHSKGREHD
;
A
#
# COMPACT_ATOMS: atom_id res chain seq x y z
N MET A 1 -25.58 -16.50 -29.04
CA MET A 1 -24.51 -17.25 -29.73
C MET A 1 -23.43 -16.36 -30.39
N ALA A 2 -23.58 -15.03 -30.48
CA ALA A 2 -22.58 -14.15 -31.11
C ALA A 2 -21.38 -13.74 -30.22
N GLY A 3 -21.48 -13.83 -28.88
CA GLY A 3 -20.44 -13.35 -27.96
C GLY A 3 -19.14 -14.16 -27.96
N ASP A 4 -19.23 -15.48 -28.15
CA ASP A 4 -18.07 -16.38 -28.11
C ASP A 4 -17.16 -16.26 -29.34
N ALA A 5 -17.71 -15.81 -30.46
CA ALA A 5 -16.97 -15.57 -31.69
C ALA A 5 -16.12 -14.30 -31.57
N VAL A 6 -16.68 -13.23 -31.01
CA VAL A 6 -16.00 -11.94 -30.83
C VAL A 6 -14.85 -12.08 -29.82
N ASN A 7 -15.06 -12.82 -28.73
CA ASN A 7 -14.03 -13.01 -27.71
C ASN A 7 -12.86 -13.87 -28.20
N ARG A 8 -13.12 -14.90 -29.03
CA ARG A 8 -12.07 -15.70 -29.69
C ARG A 8 -11.29 -14.87 -30.71
N LEU A 9 -11.97 -13.98 -31.44
CA LEU A 9 -11.34 -13.13 -32.44
C LEU A 9 -10.48 -12.05 -31.77
N ALA A 10 -10.98 -11.41 -30.70
CA ALA A 10 -10.21 -10.47 -29.89
C ALA A 10 -8.96 -11.13 -29.30
N LYS A 11 -9.09 -12.34 -28.75
CA LYS A 11 -7.96 -13.09 -28.18
C LYS A 11 -6.90 -13.45 -29.24
N ARG A 12 -7.32 -13.83 -30.44
CA ARG A 12 -6.40 -14.07 -31.58
C ARG A 12 -5.72 -12.78 -32.06
N MET A 13 -6.44 -11.66 -32.08
CA MET A 13 -5.89 -10.36 -32.43
C MET A 13 -4.88 -9.87 -31.39
N PHE A 14 -5.13 -10.06 -30.09
CA PHE A 14 -4.16 -9.74 -29.04
C PHE A 14 -2.90 -10.61 -29.12
N VAL A 15 -3.04 -11.90 -29.43
CA VAL A 15 -1.89 -12.80 -29.61
C VAL A 15 -1.08 -12.41 -30.84
N LEU A 16 -1.74 -12.10 -31.97
CA LEU A 16 -1.06 -11.64 -33.19
C LEU A 16 -0.40 -10.28 -32.99
N ALA A 17 -1.06 -9.34 -32.31
CA ALA A 17 -0.46 -8.05 -31.96
C ALA A 17 0.76 -8.22 -31.03
N GLY A 18 0.70 -9.15 -30.07
CA GLY A 18 1.84 -9.48 -29.21
C GLY A 18 3.01 -10.10 -29.98
N ILE A 19 2.76 -10.99 -30.94
CA ILE A 19 3.79 -11.60 -31.79
C ILE A 19 4.39 -10.56 -32.75
N LEU A 20 3.57 -9.68 -33.33
CA LEU A 20 4.03 -8.61 -34.22
C LEU A 20 4.84 -7.55 -33.46
N LEU A 21 4.40 -7.13 -32.27
CA LEU A 21 5.23 -6.28 -31.41
C LEU A 21 6.52 -7.00 -31.00
N GLY A 22 6.44 -8.27 -30.60
CA GLY A 22 7.61 -9.05 -30.19
C GLY A 22 8.66 -9.18 -31.29
N THR A 23 8.23 -9.48 -32.52
CA THR A 23 9.13 -9.60 -33.68
C THR A 23 9.69 -8.27 -34.15
N ALA A 24 8.92 -7.17 -34.07
CA ALA A 24 9.42 -5.82 -34.33
C ALA A 24 10.46 -5.38 -33.28
N PHE A 25 10.21 -5.67 -31.99
CA PHE A 25 11.19 -5.43 -30.92
C PHE A 25 12.46 -6.27 -31.12
N LEU A 26 12.32 -7.54 -31.52
CA LEU A 26 13.47 -8.41 -31.77
C LEU A 26 14.31 -7.92 -32.96
N GLY A 27 13.68 -7.40 -34.02
CA GLY A 27 14.36 -6.79 -35.17
C GLY A 27 15.12 -5.50 -34.83
N ILE A 28 14.57 -4.67 -33.95
CA ILE A 28 15.22 -3.46 -33.42
C ILE A 28 16.41 -3.82 -32.52
N VAL A 29 16.30 -4.90 -31.72
CA VAL A 29 17.37 -5.40 -30.85
C VAL A 29 18.53 -6.01 -31.67
N VAL A 30 18.25 -6.76 -32.73
CA VAL A 30 19.28 -7.41 -33.57
C VAL A 30 20.06 -6.42 -34.43
N LYS A 31 19.45 -5.31 -34.88
CA LYS A 31 20.16 -4.21 -35.56
C LYS A 31 21.02 -3.36 -34.60
N SER A 32 20.86 -3.57 -33.29
CA SER A 32 21.49 -2.81 -32.20
C SER A 32 22.63 -3.57 -31.50
N LEU A 33 23.52 -4.21 -32.27
CA LEU A 33 24.87 -4.55 -31.77
C LEU A 33 25.73 -3.28 -31.53
N ILE A 34 25.23 -2.08 -31.88
CA ILE A 34 25.88 -0.76 -31.78
C ILE A 34 25.61 -0.04 -30.44
N SER A 35 24.87 -0.60 -29.48
CA SER A 35 24.79 0.05 -28.17
C SER A 35 24.69 -0.94 -27.02
N LEU A 36 25.84 -1.54 -26.69
CA LEU A 36 26.09 -2.05 -25.34
C LEU A 36 25.60 -1.03 -24.28
N LYS A 37 25.74 0.27 -24.56
CA LYS A 37 25.16 1.36 -23.75
C LYS A 37 23.63 1.31 -23.63
N ALA A 38 22.86 1.04 -24.69
CA ALA A 38 21.40 0.94 -24.58
C ALA A 38 20.97 -0.35 -23.89
N ILE A 39 21.70 -1.45 -24.09
CA ILE A 39 21.48 -2.69 -23.33
C ILE A 39 21.75 -2.45 -21.84
N LEU A 40 22.85 -1.79 -21.49
CA LEU A 40 23.17 -1.42 -20.11
C LEU A 40 22.12 -0.47 -19.52
N LEU A 41 21.59 0.48 -20.31
CA LEU A 41 20.54 1.40 -19.88
C LEU A 41 19.21 0.66 -19.64
N LEU A 42 18.84 -0.26 -20.55
CA LEU A 42 17.70 -1.16 -20.38
C LEU A 42 17.84 -1.98 -19.10
N ILE A 43 18.99 -2.63 -18.89
CA ILE A 43 19.27 -3.41 -17.69
C ILE A 43 19.19 -2.53 -16.43
N ALA A 44 19.79 -1.33 -16.47
CA ALA A 44 19.80 -0.40 -15.34
C ALA A 44 18.41 0.10 -14.94
N ILE A 45 17.43 0.12 -15.85
CA ILE A 45 16.05 0.52 -15.56
C ILE A 45 15.19 -0.72 -15.24
N PHE A 46 15.22 -1.72 -16.11
CA PHE A 46 14.33 -2.88 -16.03
C PHE A 46 14.70 -3.82 -14.89
N VAL A 47 15.99 -4.03 -14.59
CA VAL A 47 16.36 -4.93 -13.49
C VAL A 47 15.91 -4.37 -12.14
N PRO A 48 16.16 -3.09 -11.79
CA PRO A 48 15.61 -2.52 -10.56
C PRO A 48 14.08 -2.50 -10.54
N ALA A 49 13.43 -2.13 -11.65
CA ALA A 49 11.96 -2.12 -11.73
C ALA A 49 11.37 -3.53 -11.55
N PHE A 50 11.97 -4.54 -12.18
CA PHE A 50 11.56 -5.94 -12.07
C PHE A 50 11.81 -6.48 -10.66
N LEU A 51 12.97 -6.20 -10.07
CA LEU A 51 13.26 -6.58 -8.69
C LEU A 51 12.30 -5.91 -7.71
N LEU A 52 11.99 -4.63 -7.90
CA LEU A 52 11.02 -3.90 -7.08
C LEU A 52 9.63 -4.53 -7.22
N ALA A 53 9.15 -4.77 -8.44
CA ALA A 53 7.87 -5.42 -8.68
C ALA A 53 7.80 -6.83 -8.07
N TYR A 54 8.87 -7.61 -8.20
CA TYR A 54 8.97 -8.94 -7.60
C TYR A 54 8.94 -8.88 -6.07
N ARG A 55 9.66 -7.93 -5.46
CA ARG A 55 9.65 -7.71 -4.01
C ARG A 55 8.27 -7.29 -3.51
N LEU A 56 7.60 -6.37 -4.22
CA LEU A 56 6.24 -5.94 -3.91
C LEU A 56 5.23 -7.09 -4.03
N ASN A 57 5.37 -7.95 -5.04
CA ASN A 57 4.46 -9.08 -5.22
C ASN A 57 4.62 -10.17 -4.13
N LYS A 58 5.82 -10.32 -3.57
CA LYS A 58 6.07 -11.21 -2.42
C LYS A 58 5.81 -10.58 -1.05
N ALA A 59 5.70 -9.26 -0.99
CA ALA A 59 5.48 -8.56 0.26
C ALA A 59 4.08 -8.86 0.80
N HIS A 60 3.97 -9.01 2.12
CA HIS A 60 2.67 -9.18 2.76
C HIS A 60 1.90 -7.86 2.66
N ARG A 61 0.77 -7.89 1.97
CA ARG A 61 -0.15 -6.75 1.90
C ARG A 61 -0.79 -6.56 3.27
N ALA A 62 -0.57 -5.40 3.85
CA ALA A 62 -1.19 -4.97 5.10
C ALA A 62 -2.49 -4.18 4.87
N TYR A 63 -2.73 -3.75 3.63
CA TYR A 63 -3.87 -2.93 3.22
C TYR A 63 -4.46 -3.45 1.90
N ASP A 64 -5.66 -2.97 1.56
CA ASP A 64 -6.33 -3.32 0.30
C ASP A 64 -5.53 -2.88 -0.93
N ARG A 65 -5.75 -3.61 -2.03
CA ARG A 65 -5.12 -3.31 -3.33
C ARG A 65 -5.56 -1.94 -3.82
N GLY A 66 -4.66 -1.23 -4.51
CA GLY A 66 -4.91 0.13 -4.99
C GLY A 66 -4.77 1.22 -3.93
N ARG A 67 -4.38 0.90 -2.68
CA ARG A 67 -4.08 1.92 -1.67
C ARG A 67 -2.66 2.44 -1.86
N TYR A 68 -2.53 3.77 -1.98
CA TYR A 68 -1.27 4.48 -2.12
C TYR A 68 -1.18 5.65 -1.12
N GLY A 69 0.05 6.07 -0.81
CA GLY A 69 0.31 7.21 0.04
C GLY A 69 0.56 6.81 1.49
N ILE A 70 0.28 7.71 2.43
CA ILE A 70 0.55 7.46 3.85
C ILE A 70 -0.72 6.98 4.54
N ALA A 71 -0.67 5.83 5.22
CA ALA A 71 -1.77 5.42 6.10
C ALA A 71 -1.28 5.01 7.48
N ARG A 72 -2.24 4.92 8.40
CA ARG A 72 -2.05 4.52 9.79
C ARG A 72 -2.70 3.16 10.00
N ARG A 73 -2.01 2.27 10.71
CA ARG A 73 -2.53 1.00 11.18
C ARG A 73 -2.31 0.88 12.69
N VAL A 74 -3.30 0.31 13.38
CA VAL A 74 -3.22 0.01 14.80
C VAL A 74 -3.16 -1.50 14.95
N VAL A 75 -2.12 -1.99 15.61
CA VAL A 75 -1.95 -3.41 15.92
C VAL A 75 -2.11 -3.58 17.42
N ALA A 76 -3.15 -4.30 17.83
CA ALA A 76 -3.40 -4.61 19.24
C ALA A 76 -2.84 -5.99 19.57
N GLU A 77 -2.04 -6.07 20.63
CA GLU A 77 -1.45 -7.30 21.15
C GLU A 77 -1.78 -7.44 22.63
N ARG A 78 -2.27 -8.61 23.05
CA ARG A 78 -2.46 -8.91 24.48
C ARG A 78 -1.09 -9.15 25.11
N THR A 79 -0.77 -8.40 26.16
CA THR A 79 0.54 -8.46 26.81
C THR A 79 0.42 -8.29 28.32
N THR A 80 1.48 -8.56 29.05
CA THR A 80 1.60 -8.18 30.46
C THR A 80 2.19 -6.78 30.56
N LEU A 81 1.60 -5.95 31.42
CA LEU A 81 2.01 -4.55 31.62
C LEU A 81 3.31 -4.48 32.44
N SER A 82 4.44 -4.71 31.80
CA SER A 82 5.75 -4.67 32.46
C SER A 82 6.37 -3.27 32.37
N GLY A 83 6.71 -2.69 33.53
CA GLY A 83 7.47 -1.43 33.63
C GLY A 83 6.64 -0.16 33.43
N ASP A 84 6.05 -0.01 32.25
CA ASP A 84 5.21 1.14 31.89
C ASP A 84 3.75 0.83 32.23
N GLY A 85 3.15 1.60 33.14
CA GLY A 85 1.76 1.44 33.55
C GLY A 85 0.77 1.70 32.41
N CYS A 86 -0.53 1.70 32.72
CA CYS A 86 -1.53 2.08 31.74
C CYS A 86 -1.37 3.54 31.30
N SER A 87 -1.29 3.80 30.00
CA SER A 87 -1.15 5.15 29.43
C SER A 87 -2.34 6.10 29.68
N VAL A 88 -3.44 5.60 30.25
CA VAL A 88 -4.65 6.38 30.54
C VAL A 88 -4.75 6.70 32.03
N CYS A 89 -4.73 5.67 32.89
CA CYS A 89 -4.91 5.85 34.34
C CYS A 89 -3.61 5.91 35.14
N ASP A 90 -2.48 5.49 34.55
CA ASP A 90 -1.14 5.44 35.15
C ASP A 90 -1.08 4.78 36.55
N CYS A 91 -2.01 3.88 36.84
CA CYS A 91 -2.10 3.21 38.13
C CYS A 91 -0.94 2.21 38.32
N ALA A 92 -0.15 2.38 39.37
CA ALA A 92 0.94 1.45 39.73
C ALA A 92 0.44 0.01 39.96
N GLU A 93 -0.80 -0.16 40.43
CA GLU A 93 -1.45 -1.46 40.65
C GLU A 93 -1.68 -2.24 39.35
N THR A 94 -1.75 -1.56 38.20
CA THR A 94 -1.91 -2.21 36.89
C THR A 94 -0.62 -2.82 36.35
N ARG A 95 0.53 -2.57 37.00
CA ARG A 95 1.80 -3.17 36.62
C ARG A 95 1.76 -4.68 36.88
N ASN A 96 2.36 -5.44 35.98
CA ASN A 96 2.39 -6.90 35.94
C ASN A 96 0.99 -7.56 35.81
N GLN A 97 -0.06 -6.79 35.54
CA GLN A 97 -1.37 -7.33 35.21
C GLN A 97 -1.52 -7.57 33.69
N PRO A 98 -2.47 -8.43 33.27
CA PRO A 98 -2.85 -8.54 31.87
C PRO A 98 -3.33 -7.19 31.32
N GLY A 99 -2.95 -6.89 30.08
CA GLY A 99 -3.35 -5.68 29.39
C GLY A 99 -3.26 -5.83 27.88
N VAL A 100 -3.44 -4.71 27.17
CA VAL A 100 -3.33 -4.64 25.72
C VAL A 100 -2.34 -3.56 25.34
N ARG A 101 -1.36 -3.93 24.52
CA ARG A 101 -0.46 -2.98 23.86
C ARG A 101 -1.03 -2.66 22.49
N ARG A 102 -1.33 -1.38 22.23
CA ARG A 102 -1.67 -0.90 20.89
C ARG A 102 -0.45 -0.23 20.28
N ARG A 103 0.06 -0.80 19.20
CA ARG A 103 1.13 -0.21 18.39
C ARG A 103 0.51 0.56 17.24
N PHE A 104 0.81 1.85 17.17
CA PHE A 104 0.43 2.73 16.06
C PHE A 104 1.59 2.79 15.07
N VAL A 105 1.36 2.43 13.82
CA VAL A 105 2.35 2.57 12.75
C VAL A 105 1.78 3.46 11.66
N LYS A 106 2.58 4.42 11.21
CA LYS A 106 2.32 5.26 10.04
C LYS A 106 3.30 4.82 8.97
N GLU A 107 2.79 4.38 7.83
CA GLU A 107 3.57 3.71 6.79
C GLU A 107 3.31 4.38 5.44
N LEU A 108 4.34 4.43 4.59
CA LEU A 108 4.20 4.73 3.16
C LEU A 108 3.78 3.44 2.45
N ILE A 109 2.73 3.52 1.65
CA ILE A 109 2.05 2.39 1.04
C ILE A 109 2.06 2.54 -0.47
N VAL A 110 2.35 1.43 -1.16
CA VAL A 110 2.30 1.31 -2.62
C VAL A 110 1.51 0.04 -2.95
N ASP A 111 0.36 0.19 -3.61
CA ASP A 111 -0.56 -0.91 -3.94
C ASP A 111 -0.89 -1.84 -2.74
N GLY A 112 -1.17 -1.23 -1.59
CA GLY A 112 -1.49 -1.94 -0.35
C GLY A 112 -0.28 -2.60 0.36
N VAL A 113 0.93 -2.46 -0.19
CA VAL A 113 2.18 -2.92 0.42
C VAL A 113 2.83 -1.78 1.20
N PRO A 114 3.09 -1.94 2.51
CA PRO A 114 3.89 -0.97 3.26
C PRO A 114 5.35 -1.07 2.81
N VAL A 115 5.87 0.00 2.20
CA VAL A 115 7.25 0.06 1.67
C VAL A 115 8.23 0.80 2.58
N ALA A 116 7.73 1.65 3.47
CA ALA A 116 8.54 2.35 4.46
C ALA A 116 7.75 2.69 5.72
N LEU A 117 8.41 2.67 6.87
CA LEU A 117 7.87 3.18 8.13
C LEU A 117 8.14 4.68 8.22
N VAL A 118 7.08 5.48 8.40
CA VAL A 118 7.14 6.94 8.55
C VAL A 118 7.23 7.31 10.02
N ALA A 119 6.39 6.71 10.86
CA ALA A 119 6.39 6.92 12.29
C ALA A 119 5.84 5.69 13.01
N SER A 120 6.25 5.49 14.26
CA SER A 120 5.69 4.45 15.12
C SER A 120 5.53 4.98 16.54
N GLY A 121 4.56 4.41 17.25
CA GLY A 121 4.32 4.65 18.66
C GLY A 121 3.63 3.44 19.28
N GLN A 122 3.62 3.38 20.60
CA GLN A 122 2.95 2.32 21.34
C GLN A 122 2.36 2.89 22.62
N ASN A 123 1.14 2.45 22.94
CA ASN A 123 0.49 2.73 24.21
C ASN A 123 0.08 1.42 24.85
N ASN A 124 0.18 1.37 26.17
CA ASN A 124 -0.18 0.23 26.98
C ASN A 124 -1.47 0.54 27.73
N TYR A 125 -2.44 -0.36 27.69
CA TYR A 125 -3.74 -0.16 28.33
C TYR A 125 -4.04 -1.34 29.27
N CYS A 126 -4.55 -1.04 30.47
CA CYS A 126 -5.16 -2.07 31.31
C CYS A 126 -6.52 -2.48 30.72
N VAL A 127 -7.02 -3.65 31.12
CA VAL A 127 -8.28 -4.22 30.60
C VAL A 127 -9.44 -3.23 30.71
N ALA A 128 -9.60 -2.59 31.87
CA ALA A 128 -10.66 -1.62 32.12
C ALA A 128 -10.64 -0.40 31.16
N CYS A 129 -9.45 0.10 30.82
CA CYS A 129 -9.30 1.23 29.90
C CYS A 129 -9.43 0.83 28.42
N VAL A 130 -9.19 -0.44 28.08
CA VAL A 130 -9.38 -0.92 26.69
C VAL A 130 -10.86 -0.99 26.35
N GLU A 131 -11.68 -1.49 27.27
CA GLU A 131 -13.12 -1.69 27.06
C GLU A 131 -13.83 -0.35 26.83
N THR A 132 -13.53 0.65 27.66
CA THR A 132 -14.07 2.02 27.54
C THR A 132 -13.64 2.75 26.26
N THR A 133 -12.42 2.50 25.75
CA THR A 133 -11.95 3.18 24.52
C THR A 133 -12.43 2.52 23.23
N SER A 134 -12.87 1.27 23.27
CA SER A 134 -13.30 0.54 22.07
C SER A 134 -14.72 0.91 21.63
N GLU A 135 -15.54 1.44 22.55
CA GLU A 135 -16.90 1.91 22.24
C GLU A 135 -16.94 3.26 21.51
N VAL A 136 -15.84 4.04 21.54
CA VAL A 136 -15.79 5.40 20.98
C VAL A 136 -15.29 5.45 19.52
N ASP A 137 -14.58 4.43 19.03
CA ASP A 137 -13.96 4.40 17.68
C ASP A 137 -14.90 3.83 16.58
N SER A 138 -16.20 3.70 16.86
CA SER A 138 -17.21 3.18 15.92
C SER A 138 -18.09 4.26 15.26
N GLY A 139 -17.75 5.55 15.42
CA GLY A 139 -18.51 6.68 14.85
C GLY A 139 -17.62 7.63 14.05
N GLU A 140 -18.16 8.14 12.94
CA GLU A 140 -17.60 9.14 12.02
C GLU A 140 -16.62 8.65 10.93
N GLY A 141 -17.18 7.85 10.01
CA GLY A 141 -16.84 7.99 8.59
C GLY A 141 -17.62 9.15 7.97
N ASP A 142 -17.04 9.75 6.93
CA ASP A 142 -17.55 10.86 6.10
C ASP A 142 -17.33 12.29 6.63
N GLU A 143 -16.29 12.94 6.13
CA GLU A 143 -16.46 14.18 5.36
C GLU A 143 -15.20 14.50 4.52
N VAL A 144 -15.30 14.17 3.23
CA VAL A 144 -14.42 14.64 2.16
C VAL A 144 -14.85 16.06 1.81
N ALA A 145 -14.12 17.08 2.26
CA ALA A 145 -14.23 18.44 1.74
C ALA A 145 -13.02 18.77 0.87
N SER A 146 -13.05 18.26 -0.36
CA SER A 146 -12.23 18.76 -1.47
C SER A 146 -12.82 20.11 -1.93
N GLN A 147 -12.42 21.21 -1.30
CA GLN A 147 -12.71 22.55 -1.82
C GLN A 147 -11.63 22.92 -2.84
N THR A 148 -11.87 22.52 -4.09
CA THR A 148 -11.28 23.19 -5.26
C THR A 148 -12.44 23.70 -6.11
N HIS A 149 -12.90 24.92 -5.85
CA HIS A 149 -13.67 25.67 -6.85
C HIS A 149 -13.03 27.03 -7.05
N SER A 150 -12.13 27.06 -8.04
CA SER A 150 -11.79 28.24 -8.82
C SER A 150 -13.08 28.88 -9.35
N LYS A 151 -13.37 30.12 -8.98
CA LYS A 151 -14.27 30.98 -9.76
C LYS A 151 -13.62 32.33 -9.97
N GLY A 152 -12.74 32.37 -10.97
CA GLY A 152 -12.43 33.59 -11.70
C GLY A 152 -13.37 33.69 -12.92
N ARG A 153 -14.02 34.85 -13.04
CA ARG A 153 -14.73 35.46 -14.19
C ARG A 153 -16.03 36.11 -13.69
N GLU A 154 -16.51 37.26 -14.15
CA GLU A 154 -16.09 38.33 -15.08
C GLU A 154 -17.36 39.21 -15.18
N HIS A 155 -17.20 40.53 -15.31
CA HIS A 155 -18.14 41.52 -15.87
C HIS A 155 -19.66 41.39 -15.59
N ASP A 156 -20.20 42.32 -14.79
CA ASP A 156 -20.97 43.50 -15.27
C ASP A 156 -21.32 44.45 -14.10
#